data_AF-A0A8J2LXM7-F1
#
_entry.id   AF-A0A8J2LXM7-F1
#
_cell.length_a   1.000
_cell.length_b   1.000
_cell.length_c   1.000
_cell.angle_alpha   90.00
_cell.angle_beta   90.00
_cell.angle_gamma   90.00
#
_symmetry.space_group_name_H-M   'P 1'
#
loop_
_entity.id
_entity.type
_entity.pdbx_description
1 polymer ?
#
loop_
_entity_poly.entity_id
_entity_poly.type
_entity_poly.pdbx_seq_one_letter_code
_entity_poly.pdbx_strand_id
1 'polypeptide(L)'
;MHHLNFTNKVVIVTGAGGSLGKAYALEFAKRGALVVVNDIGTTHNGSYARSLSANATVAEIKFLGGKAVPSFDSVEYGHKIVETAITHFGRVDVIVNNAGILLDKSFQNMTDDDWDSVYRTHVKGAYSVTKAAWSFFKKQQYGRIIFISSNSAIYGNFGQANYAAAKNALIGLSHTLAIEGNRYGIQSNVVIPTASSRMTAQLFPEESLQVLKAEYVVPLVVYLGHESCQETGKVFEAGAGWFGQIQVYRSKGMVLPAANAEAIADNWIAITDMTSARHFDSIQEVTFDLLNSAEKKGTSETRSELDNEKKEEYMELFKIVAESLNRKRDSNSASCFMFMFILTNGVNAYSFTIPFGEDGVPYQQELICVVAMHYDIFEQILNGQIITEKMIKPGQMIIIGDIGEDDVVESINQLARSMKPKL
;
A
#
# COMPACT_ATOMS: atom_id res chain seq x y z
N MET A 1 5.73 27.03 30.55
CA MET A 1 5.03 26.08 29.68
C MET A 1 3.80 26.77 29.12
N HIS A 2 3.60 26.76 27.80
CA HIS A 2 2.36 27.27 27.22
C HIS A 2 1.20 26.34 27.60
N HIS A 3 0.18 26.86 28.26
CA HIS A 3 -1.05 26.11 28.54
C HIS A 3 -1.85 25.94 27.24
N LEU A 4 -2.12 24.69 26.84
CA LEU A 4 -2.99 24.38 25.69
C LEU A 4 -4.46 24.63 26.09
N ASN A 5 -4.99 25.79 25.72
CA ASN A 5 -6.32 26.27 26.08
C ASN A 5 -7.25 26.26 24.86
N PHE A 6 -8.54 26.09 25.12
CA PHE A 6 -9.60 26.00 24.12
C PHE A 6 -10.64 27.12 24.29
N THR A 7 -10.25 28.23 24.91
CA THR A 7 -11.11 29.40 25.09
C THR A 7 -11.70 29.83 23.75
N ASN A 8 -13.03 29.99 23.72
CA ASN A 8 -13.81 30.35 22.52
C ASN A 8 -13.80 29.31 21.39
N LYS A 9 -13.34 28.08 21.64
CA LYS A 9 -13.49 26.95 20.71
C LYS A 9 -14.70 26.11 21.10
N VAL A 10 -15.45 25.66 20.10
CA VAL A 10 -16.60 24.75 20.27
C VAL A 10 -16.19 23.34 19.88
N VAL A 11 -16.34 22.41 20.83
CA VAL A 11 -15.94 21.01 20.68
C VAL A 11 -17.17 20.12 20.72
N ILE A 12 -17.39 19.33 19.67
CA ILE A 12 -18.38 18.26 19.66
C ILE A 12 -17.67 16.95 20.00
N VAL A 13 -18.15 16.23 21.02
CA VAL A 13 -17.70 14.87 21.33
C VAL A 13 -18.90 13.93 21.23
N THR A 14 -18.84 12.96 20.31
CA THR A 14 -19.90 11.96 20.13
C THR A 14 -19.67 10.74 21.03
N GLY A 15 -20.74 10.14 21.56
CA GLY A 15 -20.64 9.05 22.54
C GLY A 15 -19.99 9.52 23.85
N ALA A 16 -20.31 10.72 24.31
CA ALA A 16 -19.70 11.39 25.46
C ALA A 16 -20.45 11.17 26.79
N GLY A 17 -21.40 10.25 26.85
CA GLY A 17 -22.14 9.90 28.05
C GLY A 17 -21.33 9.08 29.06
N GLY A 18 -20.20 8.49 28.65
CA GLY A 18 -19.33 7.71 29.54
C GLY A 18 -17.95 7.39 28.93
N SER A 19 -17.14 6.65 29.68
CA SER A 19 -15.82 6.13 29.25
C SER A 19 -14.92 7.23 28.66
N LEU A 20 -14.16 6.91 27.61
CA LEU A 20 -13.27 7.82 26.87
C LEU A 20 -13.97 9.10 26.40
N GLY A 21 -15.18 9.00 25.84
CA GLY A 21 -15.93 10.16 25.34
C GLY A 21 -16.21 11.20 26.45
N LYS A 22 -16.63 10.73 27.62
CA LYS A 22 -16.81 11.58 28.80
C LYS A 22 -15.48 12.22 29.23
N ALA A 23 -14.40 11.44 29.27
CA ALA A 23 -13.07 11.94 29.66
C ALA A 23 -12.56 13.04 28.70
N TYR A 24 -12.77 12.88 27.39
CA TYR A 24 -12.45 13.92 26.41
C TYR A 24 -13.27 15.19 26.66
N ALA A 25 -14.59 15.05 26.83
CA ALA A 25 -15.49 16.19 27.04
C ALA A 25 -15.12 17.00 28.30
N LEU A 26 -14.82 16.31 29.41
CA LEU A 26 -14.38 16.94 30.66
C LEU A 26 -13.05 17.69 30.48
N GLU A 27 -12.07 17.08 29.81
CA GLU A 27 -10.76 17.71 29.65
C GLU A 27 -10.79 18.92 28.70
N PHE A 28 -11.55 18.85 27.60
CA PHE A 28 -11.76 20.03 26.74
C PHE A 28 -12.46 21.16 27.50
N ALA A 29 -13.50 20.85 28.29
CA ALA A 29 -14.22 21.84 29.09
C ALA A 29 -13.32 22.47 30.16
N LYS A 30 -12.50 21.67 30.85
CA LYS A 30 -11.49 22.13 31.82
C LYS A 30 -10.50 23.13 31.22
N ARG A 31 -10.24 23.02 29.91
CA ARG A 31 -9.37 23.92 29.14
C ARG A 31 -10.11 25.10 28.52
N GLY A 32 -11.38 25.33 28.88
CA GLY A 32 -12.16 26.49 28.47
C GLY A 32 -12.96 26.33 27.18
N ALA A 33 -13.06 25.10 26.65
CA ALA A 33 -13.92 24.82 25.49
C ALA A 33 -15.41 24.97 25.84
N LEU A 34 -16.21 25.32 24.84
CA LEU A 34 -17.66 25.18 24.84
C LEU A 34 -17.99 23.79 24.27
N VAL A 35 -18.55 22.89 25.07
CA VAL A 35 -18.65 21.46 24.69
C VAL A 35 -20.08 21.06 24.34
N VAL A 36 -20.27 20.45 23.18
CA VAL A 36 -21.48 19.68 22.87
C VAL A 36 -21.22 18.22 23.23
N VAL A 37 -21.92 17.75 24.25
CA VAL A 37 -21.86 16.37 24.72
C VAL A 37 -22.97 15.59 24.01
N ASN A 38 -22.61 14.83 22.98
CA ASN A 38 -23.58 13.99 22.26
C ASN A 38 -23.56 12.55 22.82
N ASP A 39 -24.73 12.04 23.20
CA ASP A 39 -24.92 10.62 23.52
C ASP A 39 -26.41 10.25 23.43
N ILE A 40 -26.72 9.15 22.76
CA ILE A 40 -28.09 8.63 22.62
C ILE A 40 -28.57 7.86 23.87
N GLY A 41 -27.70 7.64 24.84
CA GLY A 41 -27.99 6.92 26.06
C GLY A 41 -28.21 5.44 25.81
N THR A 42 -27.36 4.80 25.01
CA THR A 42 -27.39 3.35 24.77
C THR A 42 -26.20 2.64 25.43
N THR A 43 -26.34 1.34 25.66
CA THR A 43 -25.27 0.43 26.06
C THR A 43 -24.35 0.11 24.88
N HIS A 44 -23.24 -0.60 25.15
CA HIS A 44 -22.22 -0.90 24.14
C HIS A 44 -22.72 -1.81 23.01
N ASN A 45 -23.80 -2.56 23.23
CA ASN A 45 -24.48 -3.38 22.23
C ASN A 45 -25.66 -2.63 21.54
N GLY A 46 -25.79 -1.31 21.73
CA GLY A 46 -26.81 -0.49 21.09
C GLY A 46 -28.20 -0.45 21.75
N SER A 47 -28.41 -1.13 22.88
CA SER A 47 -29.70 -1.09 23.60
C SER A 47 -29.85 0.17 24.47
N TYR A 48 -31.05 0.70 24.67
CA TYR A 48 -31.24 1.92 25.48
C TYR A 48 -30.90 1.73 26.98
N ALA A 49 -30.17 2.67 27.57
CA ALA A 49 -29.82 2.73 28.99
C ALA A 49 -29.91 4.16 29.55
N ARG A 50 -30.91 4.37 30.42
CA ARG A 50 -31.22 5.65 31.07
C ARG A 50 -30.07 6.24 31.92
N SER A 51 -29.09 5.43 32.34
CA SER A 51 -27.95 5.83 33.20
C SER A 51 -26.75 6.45 32.46
N LEU A 52 -26.75 6.43 31.12
CA LEU A 52 -25.65 6.92 30.27
C LEU A 52 -26.04 8.22 29.56
N SER A 53 -26.43 9.24 30.33
CA SER A 53 -26.99 10.44 29.71
C SER A 53 -25.92 11.50 29.45
N ALA A 54 -25.93 12.06 28.24
CA ALA A 54 -25.25 13.33 27.96
C ALA A 54 -25.52 14.40 29.05
N ASN A 55 -26.70 14.38 29.68
CA ASN A 55 -27.01 15.26 30.81
C ASN A 55 -26.09 15.08 32.02
N ALA A 56 -25.68 13.85 32.34
CA ALA A 56 -24.81 13.58 33.49
C ALA A 56 -23.43 14.20 33.27
N THR A 57 -22.84 13.98 32.09
CA THR A 57 -21.56 14.60 31.71
C THR A 57 -21.68 16.12 31.65
N VAL A 58 -22.77 16.67 31.11
CA VAL A 58 -23.00 18.13 31.09
C VAL A 58 -23.12 18.70 32.50
N ALA A 59 -23.85 18.03 33.40
CA ALA A 59 -23.99 18.46 34.79
C ALA A 59 -22.64 18.50 35.51
N GLU A 60 -21.81 17.48 35.30
CA GLU A 60 -20.45 17.42 35.85
C GLU A 60 -19.55 18.52 35.28
N ILE A 61 -19.58 18.75 33.96
CA ILE A 61 -18.83 19.86 33.35
C ILE A 61 -19.25 21.20 33.97
N LYS A 62 -20.55 21.45 34.11
CA LYS A 62 -21.08 22.69 34.71
C LYS A 62 -20.70 22.82 36.19
N PHE A 63 -20.75 21.73 36.95
CA PHE A 63 -20.33 21.69 38.35
C PHE A 63 -18.85 22.06 38.50
N LEU A 64 -18.00 21.61 37.57
CA LEU A 64 -16.58 21.95 37.50
C LEU A 64 -16.29 23.34 36.89
N GLY A 65 -17.33 24.15 36.62
CA GLY A 65 -17.21 25.51 36.10
C GLY A 65 -17.04 25.63 34.58
N GLY A 66 -17.13 24.52 33.84
CA GLY A 66 -17.11 24.50 32.39
C GLY A 66 -18.46 24.82 31.75
N LYS A 67 -18.48 24.91 30.41
CA LYS A 67 -19.68 25.20 29.61
C LYS A 67 -19.99 24.05 28.67
N ALA A 68 -21.17 23.46 28.81
CA ALA A 68 -21.61 22.39 27.93
C ALA A 68 -23.13 22.35 27.71
N VAL A 69 -23.53 21.77 26.58
CA VAL A 69 -24.93 21.46 26.22
C VAL A 69 -25.06 20.01 25.76
N PRO A 70 -26.16 19.33 26.09
CA PRO A 70 -26.38 17.96 25.66
C PRO A 70 -26.94 17.91 24.22
N SER A 71 -26.62 16.83 23.50
CA SER A 71 -27.29 16.41 22.27
C SER A 71 -27.64 14.93 22.39
N PHE A 72 -28.83 14.54 21.95
CA PHE A 72 -29.38 13.18 22.12
C PHE A 72 -29.62 12.45 20.79
N ASP A 73 -29.27 13.08 19.67
CA ASP A 73 -29.48 12.49 18.35
C ASP A 73 -28.47 11.39 18.05
N SER A 74 -28.91 10.36 17.31
CA SER A 74 -27.99 9.39 16.71
C SER A 74 -27.01 10.12 15.80
N VAL A 75 -25.75 9.67 15.81
CA VAL A 75 -24.69 10.16 14.92
C VAL A 75 -25.05 10.00 13.44
N GLU A 76 -25.96 9.09 13.09
CA GLU A 76 -26.52 8.98 11.75
C GLU A 76 -27.18 10.29 11.28
N TYR A 77 -27.76 11.05 12.21
CA TYR A 77 -28.35 12.37 11.99
C TYR A 77 -27.40 13.51 12.36
N GLY A 78 -26.14 13.42 11.96
CA GLY A 78 -25.08 14.35 12.34
C GLY A 78 -25.38 15.84 12.11
N HIS A 79 -26.26 16.20 11.16
CA HIS A 79 -26.74 17.57 10.99
C HIS A 79 -27.41 18.16 12.23
N LYS A 80 -28.18 17.36 12.99
CA LYS A 80 -28.84 17.81 14.23
C LYS A 80 -27.84 18.05 15.37
N ILE A 81 -26.79 17.22 15.41
CA ILE A 81 -25.70 17.36 16.39
C ILE A 81 -24.92 18.65 16.11
N VAL A 82 -24.59 18.91 14.84
CA VAL A 82 -23.93 20.16 14.44
C VAL A 82 -24.84 21.37 14.65
N GLU A 83 -26.13 21.27 14.33
CA GLU A 83 -27.12 22.32 14.62
C GLU A 83 -27.17 22.66 16.11
N THR A 84 -27.04 21.67 17.01
CA THR A 84 -26.93 21.92 18.45
C THR A 84 -25.75 22.83 18.78
N ALA A 85 -24.58 22.61 18.17
CA ALA A 85 -23.40 23.45 18.35
C ALA A 85 -23.62 24.87 17.82
N ILE A 86 -24.19 24.99 16.62
CA ILE A 86 -24.45 26.29 15.98
C ILE A 86 -25.49 27.09 16.76
N THR A 87 -26.59 26.48 17.18
CA THR A 87 -27.67 27.16 17.92
C THR A 87 -27.20 27.68 19.29
N HIS A 88 -26.39 26.90 20.01
CA HIS A 88 -25.97 27.28 21.36
C HIS A 88 -24.69 28.14 21.41
N PHE A 89 -23.78 27.94 20.45
CA PHE A 89 -22.45 28.55 20.51
C PHE A 89 -22.03 29.27 19.21
N GLY A 90 -22.82 29.19 18.14
CA GLY A 90 -22.61 29.92 16.89
C GLY A 90 -21.51 29.37 15.98
N ARG A 91 -20.80 28.32 16.37
CA ARG A 91 -19.66 27.74 15.62
C ARG A 91 -19.40 26.28 16.00
N VAL A 92 -18.51 25.63 15.25
CA VAL A 92 -17.90 24.33 15.57
C VAL A 92 -16.43 24.39 15.17
N ASP A 93 -15.53 23.88 16.02
CA ASP A 93 -14.08 23.99 15.83
C ASP A 93 -13.39 22.63 15.85
N VAL A 94 -13.83 21.75 16.75
CA VAL A 94 -13.27 20.42 16.93
C VAL A 94 -14.39 19.39 16.96
N ILE A 95 -14.20 18.27 16.26
CA ILE A 95 -15.09 17.11 16.31
C ILE A 95 -14.26 15.90 16.72
N VAL A 96 -14.67 15.25 17.81
CA VAL A 96 -14.17 13.94 18.21
C VAL A 96 -15.24 12.90 17.91
N ASN A 97 -15.05 12.19 16.80
CA ASN A 97 -15.91 11.08 16.38
C ASN A 97 -15.56 9.83 17.20
N ASN A 98 -16.21 9.69 18.36
CA ASN A 98 -15.95 8.64 19.34
C ASN A 98 -17.12 7.64 19.51
N ALA A 99 -18.35 8.02 19.16
CA ALA A 99 -19.52 7.14 19.28
C ALA A 99 -19.29 5.78 18.60
N GLY A 100 -19.72 4.70 19.26
CA GLY A 100 -19.49 3.36 18.77
C GLY A 100 -20.20 2.28 19.58
N ILE A 101 -20.44 1.15 18.93
CA ILE A 101 -20.99 -0.09 19.51
C ILE A 101 -20.09 -1.29 19.19
N LEU A 102 -20.28 -2.40 19.90
CA LEU A 102 -19.68 -3.71 19.63
C LEU A 102 -20.77 -4.77 19.50
N LEU A 103 -20.66 -5.59 18.46
CA LEU A 103 -21.51 -6.74 18.16
C LEU A 103 -20.61 -7.87 17.68
N ASP A 104 -19.83 -8.43 18.62
CA ASP A 104 -18.78 -9.40 18.32
C ASP A 104 -19.40 -10.79 18.05
N LYS A 105 -19.05 -11.36 16.89
CA LYS A 105 -19.48 -12.69 16.40
C LYS A 105 -18.39 -13.28 15.52
N SER A 106 -18.17 -14.59 15.59
CA SER A 106 -17.37 -15.26 14.56
C SER A 106 -17.96 -14.96 13.18
N PHE A 107 -17.10 -14.88 12.16
CA PHE A 107 -17.52 -14.39 10.84
C PHE A 107 -18.75 -15.13 10.27
N GLN A 108 -18.79 -16.46 10.44
CA GLN A 108 -19.92 -17.30 10.01
C GLN A 108 -21.24 -16.98 10.74
N ASN A 109 -21.18 -16.55 12.01
CA ASN A 109 -22.35 -16.33 12.85
C ASN A 109 -22.78 -14.85 12.89
N MET A 110 -22.08 -13.99 12.15
CA MET A 110 -22.41 -12.58 12.06
C MET A 110 -23.61 -12.40 11.14
N THR A 111 -24.64 -11.71 11.63
CA THR A 111 -25.80 -11.38 10.81
C THR A 111 -25.55 -10.10 10.02
N ASP A 112 -26.31 -9.88 8.95
CA ASP A 112 -26.27 -8.62 8.19
C ASP A 112 -26.63 -7.42 9.08
N ASP A 113 -27.56 -7.60 10.03
CA ASP A 113 -27.93 -6.55 10.99
C ASP A 113 -26.78 -6.21 11.95
N ASP A 114 -25.99 -7.19 12.38
CA ASP A 114 -24.79 -6.96 13.19
C ASP A 114 -23.75 -6.15 12.41
N TRP A 115 -23.55 -6.49 11.14
CA TRP A 115 -22.65 -5.77 10.23
C TRP A 115 -23.12 -4.33 10.03
N ASP A 116 -24.36 -4.16 9.59
CA ASP A 116 -24.94 -2.87 9.24
C ASP A 116 -25.03 -1.93 10.44
N SER A 117 -25.38 -2.44 11.63
CA SER A 117 -25.48 -1.61 12.83
C SER A 117 -24.13 -1.03 13.25
N VAL A 118 -23.07 -1.83 13.15
CA VAL A 118 -21.69 -1.36 13.37
C VAL A 118 -21.31 -0.31 12.31
N TYR A 119 -21.58 -0.56 11.03
CA TYR A 119 -21.24 0.37 9.95
C TYR A 119 -22.03 1.69 10.03
N ARG A 120 -23.32 1.63 10.33
CA ARG A 120 -24.19 2.81 10.53
C ARG A 120 -23.67 3.69 11.67
N THR A 121 -23.33 3.09 12.80
CA THR A 121 -22.87 3.83 13.98
C THR A 121 -21.48 4.42 13.77
N HIS A 122 -20.50 3.59 13.38
CA HIS A 122 -19.10 4.00 13.31
C HIS A 122 -18.80 4.82 12.06
N VAL A 123 -19.10 4.28 10.87
CA VAL A 123 -18.68 4.87 9.60
C VAL A 123 -19.66 5.94 9.13
N LYS A 124 -20.94 5.57 8.97
CA LYS A 124 -21.96 6.51 8.50
C LYS A 124 -22.17 7.64 9.51
N GLY A 125 -22.14 7.34 10.80
CA GLY A 125 -22.24 8.32 11.87
C GLY A 125 -21.12 9.36 11.82
N ALA A 126 -19.86 8.90 11.82
CA ALA A 126 -18.70 9.79 11.77
C ALA A 126 -18.66 10.62 10.46
N TYR A 127 -19.04 10.01 9.32
CA TYR A 127 -19.25 10.72 8.06
C TYR A 127 -20.32 11.80 8.20
N SER A 128 -21.50 11.47 8.75
CA SER A 128 -22.66 12.36 8.82
C SER A 128 -22.37 13.62 9.65
N VAL A 129 -21.77 13.44 10.83
CA VAL A 129 -21.38 14.56 11.73
C VAL A 129 -20.32 15.43 11.06
N THR A 130 -19.26 14.82 10.53
CA THR A 130 -18.15 15.55 9.89
C THR A 130 -18.61 16.30 8.64
N LYS A 131 -19.45 15.67 7.81
CA LYS A 131 -20.02 16.27 6.59
C LYS A 131 -20.87 17.49 6.91
N ALA A 132 -21.69 17.41 7.96
CA ALA A 132 -22.54 18.52 8.39
C ALA A 132 -21.73 19.74 8.87
N ALA A 133 -20.57 19.53 9.49
CA ALA A 133 -19.69 20.61 9.95
C ALA A 133 -18.78 21.19 8.86
N TRP A 134 -18.57 20.48 7.75
CA TRP A 134 -17.54 20.79 6.75
C TRP A 134 -17.65 22.20 6.18
N SER A 135 -18.86 22.68 5.87
CA SER A 135 -19.07 24.03 5.34
C SER A 135 -18.69 25.13 6.34
N PHE A 136 -18.95 24.92 7.63
CA PHE A 136 -18.55 25.84 8.71
C PHE A 136 -17.03 25.90 8.82
N PHE A 137 -16.37 24.75 8.83
CA PHE A 137 -14.90 24.67 8.84
C PHE A 137 -14.27 25.40 7.64
N LYS A 138 -14.80 25.17 6.43
CA LYS A 138 -14.34 25.87 5.23
C LYS A 138 -14.52 27.38 5.33
N LYS A 139 -15.68 27.85 5.80
CA LYS A 139 -15.97 29.28 5.92
C LYS A 139 -15.03 29.97 6.92
N GLN A 140 -14.71 29.32 8.03
CA GLN A 140 -13.87 29.88 9.09
C GLN A 140 -12.36 29.63 8.91
N GLN A 141 -11.96 28.86 7.90
CA GLN A 141 -10.57 28.45 7.65
C GLN A 141 -9.91 27.74 8.85
N TYR A 142 -10.70 26.94 9.58
CA TYR A 142 -10.23 26.20 10.75
C TYR A 142 -11.14 24.99 11.01
N GLY A 143 -10.53 23.84 11.28
CA GLY A 143 -11.25 22.67 11.79
C GLY A 143 -10.27 21.60 12.29
N ARG A 144 -10.68 20.85 13.31
CA ARG A 144 -9.92 19.70 13.83
C ARG A 144 -10.86 18.51 13.93
N ILE A 145 -10.54 17.44 13.23
CA ILE A 145 -11.36 16.23 13.19
C ILE A 145 -10.52 15.08 13.73
N ILE A 146 -10.98 14.48 14.83
CA ILE A 146 -10.35 13.29 15.41
C ILE A 146 -11.30 12.11 15.22
N PHE A 147 -10.84 11.06 14.56
CA PHE A 147 -11.54 9.78 14.50
C PHE A 147 -10.95 8.80 15.50
N ILE A 148 -11.81 8.10 16.24
CA ILE A 148 -11.38 7.03 17.13
C ILE A 148 -11.46 5.69 16.39
N SER A 149 -10.29 5.12 16.09
CA SER A 149 -10.14 3.78 15.50
C SER A 149 -9.84 2.73 16.58
N SER A 150 -9.17 1.63 16.24
CA SER A 150 -8.87 0.51 17.14
C SER A 150 -7.69 -0.30 16.62
N ASN A 151 -6.96 -0.98 17.52
CA ASN A 151 -5.94 -1.95 17.15
C ASN A 151 -6.51 -3.11 16.31
N SER A 152 -7.79 -3.46 16.50
CA SER A 152 -8.49 -4.43 15.65
C SER A 152 -8.56 -4.00 14.17
N ALA A 153 -8.49 -2.70 13.86
CA ALA A 153 -8.46 -2.20 12.49
C ALA A 153 -7.12 -2.50 11.79
N ILE A 154 -6.03 -2.51 12.55
CA ILE A 154 -4.67 -2.67 12.03
C ILE A 154 -4.27 -4.14 12.01
N TYR A 155 -4.54 -4.85 13.10
CA TYR A 155 -4.03 -6.20 13.32
C TYR A 155 -5.09 -7.30 13.13
N GLY A 156 -6.36 -6.90 12.96
CA GLY A 156 -7.48 -7.83 13.06
C GLY A 156 -7.74 -8.29 14.50
N ASN A 157 -8.92 -8.85 14.73
CA ASN A 157 -9.24 -9.53 15.98
C ASN A 157 -10.33 -10.57 15.74
N PHE A 158 -10.22 -11.74 16.39
CA PHE A 158 -11.21 -12.81 16.21
C PHE A 158 -12.60 -12.33 16.63
N GLY A 159 -13.60 -12.60 15.80
CA GLY A 159 -14.99 -12.23 16.08
C GLY A 159 -15.36 -10.78 15.80
N GLN A 160 -14.46 -9.99 15.21
CA GLN A 160 -14.65 -8.54 15.02
C GLN A 160 -14.53 -8.08 13.56
N ALA A 161 -14.95 -8.91 12.59
CA ALA A 161 -14.82 -8.58 11.17
C ALA A 161 -15.52 -7.26 10.78
N ASN A 162 -16.78 -7.07 11.20
CA ASN A 162 -17.52 -5.81 11.04
C ASN A 162 -16.83 -4.62 11.70
N TYR A 163 -16.38 -4.78 12.94
CA TYR A 163 -15.78 -3.72 13.74
C TYR A 163 -14.40 -3.32 13.21
N ALA A 164 -13.53 -4.28 12.91
CA ALA A 164 -12.23 -4.05 12.28
C ALA A 164 -12.38 -3.33 10.94
N ALA A 165 -13.29 -3.79 10.07
CA ALA A 165 -13.58 -3.14 8.80
C ALA A 165 -14.06 -1.69 9.00
N ALA A 166 -15.03 -1.47 9.89
CA ALA A 166 -15.55 -0.13 10.18
C ALA A 166 -14.48 0.81 10.75
N LYS A 167 -13.65 0.34 11.70
CA LYS A 167 -12.58 1.14 12.29
C LYS A 167 -11.45 1.45 11.30
N ASN A 168 -11.17 0.55 10.36
CA ASN A 168 -10.22 0.81 9.27
C ASN A 168 -10.79 1.81 8.24
N ALA A 169 -12.10 1.77 7.97
CA ALA A 169 -12.76 2.75 7.11
C ALA A 169 -12.62 4.20 7.63
N LEU A 170 -12.57 4.39 8.96
CA LEU A 170 -12.29 5.70 9.56
C LEU A 170 -10.88 6.21 9.28
N ILE A 171 -9.89 5.31 9.17
CA ILE A 171 -8.52 5.66 8.79
C ILE A 171 -8.50 6.16 7.35
N GLY A 172 -9.08 5.40 6.42
CA GLY A 172 -9.21 5.79 5.02
C GLY A 172 -9.95 7.12 4.84
N LEU A 173 -11.06 7.32 5.57
CA LEU A 173 -11.81 8.58 5.56
C LEU A 173 -10.95 9.75 6.05
N SER A 174 -10.20 9.58 7.14
CA SER A 174 -9.34 10.62 7.69
C SER A 174 -8.24 11.05 6.72
N HIS A 175 -7.56 10.11 6.04
CA HIS A 175 -6.54 10.42 5.05
C HIS A 175 -7.07 11.33 3.93
N THR A 176 -8.24 11.00 3.37
CA THR A 176 -8.85 11.83 2.31
C THR A 176 -9.27 13.21 2.83
N LEU A 177 -9.89 13.27 4.01
CA LEU A 177 -10.29 14.55 4.61
C LEU A 177 -9.10 15.45 4.95
N ALA A 178 -7.96 14.88 5.35
CA ALA A 178 -6.73 15.62 5.57
C ALA A 178 -6.24 16.32 4.29
N ILE A 179 -6.34 15.63 3.14
CA ILE A 179 -5.96 16.17 1.83
C ILE A 179 -6.94 17.27 1.39
N GLU A 180 -8.25 16.99 1.40
CA GLU A 180 -9.29 17.95 0.98
C GLU A 180 -9.36 19.18 1.87
N GLY A 181 -9.09 19.00 3.17
CA GLY A 181 -9.18 20.02 4.20
C GLY A 181 -7.98 20.97 4.27
N ASN A 182 -6.82 20.55 3.76
CA ASN A 182 -5.54 21.24 3.96
C ASN A 182 -5.58 22.73 3.59
N ARG A 183 -6.11 23.04 2.40
CA ARG A 183 -6.22 24.42 1.89
C ARG A 183 -7.17 25.33 2.67
N TYR A 184 -7.93 24.77 3.61
CA TYR A 184 -8.92 25.46 4.44
C TYR A 184 -8.54 25.45 5.92
N GLY A 185 -7.31 25.07 6.29
CA GLY A 185 -6.88 24.97 7.69
C GLY A 185 -7.59 23.85 8.48
N ILE A 186 -8.18 22.88 7.78
CA ILE A 186 -8.88 21.74 8.38
C ILE A 186 -7.91 20.58 8.47
N GLN A 187 -7.72 20.05 9.67
CA GLN A 187 -6.88 18.88 9.93
C GLN A 187 -7.74 17.69 10.34
N SER A 188 -7.34 16.50 9.90
CA SER A 188 -7.99 15.26 10.29
C SER A 188 -6.95 14.24 10.72
N ASN A 189 -7.10 13.67 11.91
CA ASN A 189 -6.21 12.64 12.45
C ASN A 189 -7.00 11.49 13.06
N VAL A 190 -6.33 10.36 13.27
CA VAL A 190 -6.90 9.17 13.89
C VAL A 190 -6.16 8.87 15.19
N VAL A 191 -6.92 8.49 16.21
CA VAL A 191 -6.39 7.94 17.46
C VAL A 191 -6.86 6.50 17.62
N ILE A 192 -5.93 5.61 17.95
CA ILE A 192 -6.13 4.22 18.32
C ILE A 192 -5.90 4.12 19.83
N PRO A 193 -6.96 4.14 20.65
CA PRO A 193 -6.83 4.12 22.08
C PRO A 193 -6.74 2.69 22.62
N THR A 194 -5.84 2.48 23.59
CA THR A 194 -5.82 1.30 24.45
C THR A 194 -6.16 1.74 25.87
N ALA A 195 -7.44 1.62 26.21
CA ALA A 195 -7.96 1.93 27.54
C ALA A 195 -8.97 0.85 27.98
N SER A 196 -8.94 0.56 29.28
CA SER A 196 -10.00 -0.13 29.97
C SER A 196 -11.25 0.74 29.92
N SER A 197 -12.31 0.12 29.45
CA SER A 197 -13.64 0.69 29.47
C SER A 197 -14.61 -0.39 29.95
N ARG A 198 -15.86 -0.01 30.16
CA ARG A 198 -16.93 -1.01 30.38
C ARG A 198 -16.98 -2.08 29.28
N MET A 199 -16.50 -1.78 28.07
CA MET A 199 -16.49 -2.70 26.93
C MET A 199 -15.33 -3.70 26.98
N THR A 200 -14.23 -3.36 27.66
CA THR A 200 -12.96 -4.10 27.58
C THR A 200 -12.45 -4.57 28.94
N ALA A 201 -13.04 -4.12 30.05
CA ALA A 201 -12.58 -4.43 31.41
C ALA A 201 -12.52 -5.93 31.72
N GLN A 202 -13.44 -6.74 31.16
CA GLN A 202 -13.44 -8.20 31.36
C GLN A 202 -12.30 -8.92 30.63
N LEU A 203 -11.61 -8.25 29.71
CA LEU A 203 -10.51 -8.82 28.92
C LEU A 203 -9.14 -8.67 29.60
N PHE A 204 -9.06 -7.91 30.69
CA PHE A 204 -7.78 -7.56 31.33
C PHE A 204 -7.71 -8.06 32.78
N PRO A 205 -6.52 -8.50 33.23
CA PRO A 205 -6.23 -8.68 34.65
C PRO A 205 -6.46 -7.37 35.42
N GLU A 206 -6.85 -7.47 36.70
CA GLU A 206 -7.20 -6.32 37.54
C GLU A 206 -6.05 -5.32 37.68
N GLU A 207 -4.82 -5.81 37.76
CA GLU A 207 -3.59 -4.99 37.78
C GLU A 207 -3.42 -4.13 36.52
N SER A 208 -3.80 -4.66 35.35
CA SER A 208 -3.74 -3.95 34.08
C SER A 208 -4.78 -2.83 33.97
N LEU A 209 -5.89 -2.91 34.71
CA LEU A 209 -6.92 -1.87 34.71
C LEU A 209 -6.39 -0.55 35.28
N GLN A 210 -5.38 -0.59 36.16
CA GLN A 210 -4.77 0.61 36.75
C GLN A 210 -3.89 1.39 35.79
N VAL A 211 -3.33 0.72 34.78
CA VAL A 211 -2.48 1.34 33.75
C VAL A 211 -3.24 1.61 32.46
N LEU A 212 -4.42 1.02 32.25
CA LEU A 212 -5.25 1.26 31.07
C LEU A 212 -6.33 2.31 31.32
N LYS A 213 -6.01 3.42 31.99
CA LYS A 213 -6.98 4.48 32.28
C LYS A 213 -7.22 5.40 31.08
N ALA A 214 -8.43 5.95 30.96
CA ALA A 214 -8.81 6.86 29.88
C ALA A 214 -7.90 8.11 29.83
N GLU A 215 -7.43 8.55 30.99
CA GLU A 215 -6.55 9.70 31.21
C GLU A 215 -5.20 9.56 30.48
N TYR A 216 -4.80 8.33 30.11
CA TYR A 216 -3.58 8.11 29.32
C TYR A 216 -3.77 8.26 27.81
N VAL A 217 -5.00 8.43 27.34
CA VAL A 217 -5.33 8.68 25.94
C VAL A 217 -5.70 10.16 25.72
N VAL A 218 -6.43 10.74 26.69
CA VAL A 218 -6.99 12.09 26.64
C VAL A 218 -5.99 13.17 26.20
N PRO A 219 -4.73 13.23 26.70
CA PRO A 219 -3.79 14.29 26.32
C PRO A 219 -3.49 14.35 24.82
N LEU A 220 -3.41 13.20 24.15
CA LEU A 220 -3.18 13.12 22.71
C LEU A 220 -4.37 13.70 21.93
N VAL A 221 -5.60 13.29 22.27
CA VAL A 221 -6.82 13.80 21.61
C VAL A 221 -6.94 15.31 21.79
N VAL A 222 -6.63 15.82 22.98
CA VAL A 222 -6.61 17.26 23.25
C VAL A 222 -5.55 17.97 22.41
N TYR A 223 -4.32 17.44 22.33
CA TYR A 223 -3.27 18.07 21.53
C TYR A 223 -3.64 18.10 20.04
N LEU A 224 -4.16 17.00 19.49
CA LEU A 224 -4.62 16.93 18.09
C LEU A 224 -5.81 17.87 17.80
N GLY A 225 -6.61 18.20 18.81
CA GLY A 225 -7.68 19.20 18.71
C GLY A 225 -7.20 20.65 18.83
N HIS A 226 -5.96 20.89 19.25
CA HIS A 226 -5.46 22.23 19.55
C HIS A 226 -4.99 22.96 18.28
N GLU A 227 -5.08 24.29 18.30
CA GLU A 227 -4.73 25.12 17.13
C GLU A 227 -3.23 25.11 16.81
N SER A 228 -2.38 24.86 17.81
CA SER A 228 -0.92 24.75 17.61
C SER A 228 -0.49 23.44 16.96
N CYS A 229 -1.32 22.39 17.00
CA CYS A 229 -0.98 21.13 16.35
C CYS A 229 -0.99 21.32 14.83
N GLN A 230 0.08 20.89 14.18
CA GLN A 230 0.24 20.96 12.71
C GLN A 230 0.03 19.61 12.02
N GLU A 231 -0.16 18.54 12.80
CA GLU A 231 -0.36 17.20 12.26
C GLU A 231 -1.72 17.05 11.56
N THR A 232 -1.71 16.39 10.41
CA THR A 232 -2.91 16.01 9.65
C THR A 232 -2.61 14.75 8.85
N GLY A 233 -3.63 13.91 8.65
CA GLY A 233 -3.53 12.63 7.95
C GLY A 233 -2.71 11.59 8.70
N LYS A 234 -2.51 11.74 10.02
CA LYS A 234 -1.69 10.84 10.83
C LYS A 234 -2.56 9.92 11.70
N VAL A 235 -2.04 8.72 11.95
CA VAL A 235 -2.63 7.73 12.84
C VAL A 235 -1.73 7.58 14.05
N PHE A 236 -2.29 7.74 15.24
CA PHE A 236 -1.55 7.62 16.49
C PHE A 236 -2.17 6.56 17.38
N GLU A 237 -1.34 5.82 18.10
CA GLU A 237 -1.76 4.91 19.15
C GLU A 237 -1.41 5.51 20.52
N ALA A 238 -2.30 5.34 21.49
CA ALA A 238 -2.10 5.84 22.85
C ALA A 238 -2.71 4.91 23.90
N GLY A 239 -1.98 4.70 24.99
CA GLY A 239 -2.43 3.90 26.13
C GLY A 239 -1.30 3.69 27.13
N ALA A 240 -1.62 3.48 28.41
CA ALA A 240 -0.62 3.24 29.48
C ALA A 240 0.49 4.30 29.60
N GLY A 241 0.25 5.53 29.16
CA GLY A 241 1.22 6.63 29.15
C GLY A 241 2.20 6.58 27.96
N TRP A 242 2.05 5.61 27.06
CA TRP A 242 2.79 5.51 25.82
C TRP A 242 2.00 6.15 24.65
N PHE A 243 2.73 6.77 23.73
CA PHE A 243 2.21 7.42 22.53
C PHE A 243 3.12 7.09 21.34
N GLY A 244 2.55 6.63 20.24
CA GLY A 244 3.29 6.31 19.01
C GLY A 244 2.50 6.65 17.76
N GLN A 245 3.21 6.91 16.65
CA GLN A 245 2.58 7.06 15.34
C GLN A 245 2.64 5.74 14.58
N ILE A 246 1.54 5.38 13.92
CA ILE A 246 1.45 4.23 13.02
C ILE A 246 1.54 4.72 11.58
N GLN A 247 2.30 4.00 10.76
CA GLN A 247 2.55 4.37 9.37
C GLN A 247 2.67 3.11 8.51
N VAL A 248 2.17 3.18 7.27
CA VAL A 248 2.25 2.06 6.32
C VAL A 248 3.59 2.06 5.61
N TYR A 249 4.25 0.91 5.59
CA TYR A 249 5.49 0.68 4.85
C TYR A 249 5.23 -0.35 3.74
N ARG A 250 5.79 -0.11 2.56
CA ARG A 250 5.78 -1.04 1.43
C ARG A 250 7.18 -1.61 1.23
N SER A 251 7.30 -2.90 0.97
CA SER A 251 8.56 -3.52 0.55
C SER A 251 9.14 -2.82 -0.67
N LYS A 252 10.43 -3.02 -0.93
CA LYS A 252 11.07 -2.56 -2.18
C LYS A 252 10.36 -3.19 -3.39
N GLY A 253 9.88 -4.42 -3.24
CA GLY A 253 9.25 -5.18 -4.30
C GLY A 253 10.23 -5.54 -5.42
N MET A 254 9.68 -6.03 -6.53
CA MET A 254 10.44 -6.43 -7.70
C MET A 254 9.62 -6.23 -8.97
N VAL A 255 10.29 -5.84 -10.05
CA VAL A 255 9.69 -5.75 -11.38
C VAL A 255 9.96 -7.05 -12.15
N LEU A 256 8.90 -7.79 -12.43
CA LEU A 256 8.91 -9.02 -13.22
C LEU A 256 8.04 -8.83 -14.49
N PRO A 257 8.63 -8.38 -15.61
CA PRO A 257 7.88 -8.22 -16.86
C PRO A 257 7.33 -9.57 -17.35
N ALA A 258 6.06 -9.61 -17.76
CA ALA A 258 5.38 -10.81 -18.26
C ALA A 258 5.42 -12.04 -17.33
N ALA A 259 5.42 -11.82 -16.00
CA ALA A 259 5.42 -12.89 -15.01
C ALA A 259 4.15 -13.77 -15.08
N ASN A 260 4.34 -15.08 -15.02
CA ASN A 260 3.30 -16.04 -14.65
C ASN A 260 3.31 -16.26 -13.12
N ALA A 261 2.40 -17.10 -12.62
CA ALA A 261 2.26 -17.37 -11.19
C ALA A 261 3.53 -18.04 -10.60
N GLU A 262 4.18 -18.90 -11.38
CA GLU A 262 5.40 -19.60 -11.00
C GLU A 262 6.55 -18.61 -10.79
N ALA A 263 6.74 -17.65 -11.69
CA ALA A 263 7.75 -16.60 -11.54
C ALA A 263 7.50 -15.74 -10.28
N ILE A 264 6.25 -15.52 -9.88
CA ILE A 264 5.93 -14.84 -8.62
C ILE A 264 6.31 -15.69 -7.41
N ALA A 265 6.00 -16.99 -7.44
CA ALA A 265 6.32 -17.92 -6.36
C ALA A 265 7.85 -18.06 -6.17
N ASP A 266 8.60 -18.22 -7.26
CA ASP A 266 10.07 -18.33 -7.26
C ASP A 266 10.74 -17.07 -6.67
N ASN A 267 10.07 -15.92 -6.78
CA ASN A 267 10.58 -14.62 -6.34
C ASN A 267 9.90 -14.10 -5.05
N TRP A 268 9.09 -14.92 -4.37
CA TRP A 268 8.24 -14.48 -3.27
C TRP A 268 9.02 -13.86 -2.10
N ILE A 269 10.19 -14.43 -1.76
CA ILE A 269 11.07 -13.92 -0.69
C ILE A 269 11.49 -12.48 -0.98
N ALA A 270 11.89 -12.18 -2.22
CA ALA A 270 12.34 -10.85 -2.60
C ALA A 270 11.18 -9.85 -2.78
N ILE A 271 10.00 -10.32 -3.21
CA ILE A 271 8.77 -9.49 -3.26
C ILE A 271 8.35 -9.05 -1.85
N THR A 272 8.46 -9.94 -0.87
CA THR A 272 8.02 -9.73 0.51
C THR A 272 9.10 -9.24 1.46
N ASP A 273 10.32 -8.98 0.97
CA ASP A 273 11.42 -8.47 1.78
C ASP A 273 11.17 -7.03 2.27
N MET A 274 11.10 -6.88 3.60
CA MET A 274 10.84 -5.61 4.27
C MET A 274 12.12 -4.89 4.74
N THR A 275 13.32 -5.43 4.52
CA THR A 275 14.60 -4.83 4.97
C THR A 275 14.81 -3.41 4.43
N SER A 276 14.37 -3.16 3.20
CA SER A 276 14.43 -1.86 2.52
C SER A 276 13.04 -1.23 2.35
N ALA A 277 12.08 -1.59 3.21
CA ALA A 277 10.73 -1.05 3.13
C ALA A 277 10.72 0.46 3.38
N ARG A 278 9.80 1.16 2.71
CA ARG A 278 9.65 2.60 2.87
C ARG A 278 8.20 3.03 2.97
N HIS A 279 8.00 4.19 3.57
CA HIS A 279 6.74 4.90 3.53
C HIS A 279 6.62 5.73 2.26
N PHE A 280 5.38 5.97 1.82
CA PHE A 280 5.03 6.90 0.77
C PHE A 280 4.00 7.89 1.32
N ASP A 281 4.23 9.19 1.13
CA ASP A 281 3.39 10.24 1.70
C ASP A 281 2.12 10.49 0.85
N SER A 282 2.08 10.00 -0.40
CA SER A 282 0.97 10.24 -1.32
C SER A 282 0.76 9.12 -2.34
N ILE A 283 -0.46 9.04 -2.88
CA ILE A 283 -0.76 8.13 -3.99
C ILE A 283 0.04 8.48 -5.26
N GLN A 284 0.34 9.76 -5.48
CA GLN A 284 1.14 10.21 -6.62
C GLN A 284 2.58 9.68 -6.54
N GLU A 285 3.18 9.69 -5.34
CA GLU A 285 4.52 9.13 -5.12
C GLU A 285 4.55 7.63 -5.39
N VAL A 286 3.53 6.89 -4.93
CA VAL A 286 3.35 5.46 -5.21
C VAL A 286 3.25 5.20 -6.71
N THR A 287 2.41 5.96 -7.43
CA THR A 287 2.24 5.82 -8.89
C THR A 287 3.52 6.14 -9.64
N PHE A 288 4.17 7.26 -9.31
CA PHE A 288 5.43 7.67 -9.93
C PHE A 288 6.54 6.64 -9.68
N ASP A 289 6.59 6.07 -8.48
CA ASP A 289 7.57 5.04 -8.18
C ASP A 289 7.35 3.74 -8.97
N LEU A 290 6.10 3.34 -9.17
CA LEU A 290 5.78 2.18 -10.01
C LEU A 290 6.15 2.42 -11.48
N LEU A 291 5.83 3.61 -12.01
CA LEU A 291 6.20 4.00 -13.38
C LEU A 291 7.73 4.04 -13.54
N ASN A 292 8.45 4.66 -12.61
CA ASN A 292 9.91 4.68 -12.62
C ASN A 292 10.53 3.29 -12.46
N SER A 293 9.89 2.40 -11.72
CA SER A 293 10.39 1.03 -11.58
C SER A 293 10.25 0.27 -12.91
N ALA A 294 9.21 0.57 -13.69
CA ALA A 294 9.08 0.08 -15.07
C ALA A 294 10.10 0.77 -16.02
N GLU A 295 10.28 2.09 -15.91
CA GLU A 295 11.18 2.89 -16.76
C GLU A 295 12.67 2.75 -16.43
N LYS A 296 13.05 2.42 -15.19
CA LYS A 296 14.45 2.15 -14.81
C LYS A 296 15.00 0.89 -15.46
N LYS A 297 14.15 0.02 -16.01
CA LYS A 297 14.56 -0.97 -17.01
C LYS A 297 14.63 -0.36 -18.41
N GLY A 298 13.67 0.50 -18.80
CA GLY A 298 13.70 1.30 -20.03
C GLY A 298 14.91 2.26 -20.20
N THR A 299 15.60 2.63 -19.11
CA THR A 299 16.80 3.50 -19.10
C THR A 299 18.06 2.81 -18.62
N SER A 300 17.95 1.60 -18.04
CA SER A 300 19.06 0.64 -18.00
C SER A 300 19.28 -0.04 -19.35
N GLU A 301 18.35 0.13 -20.30
CA GLU A 301 18.43 -0.31 -21.70
C GLU A 301 19.36 0.57 -22.57
N THR A 302 19.83 1.73 -22.09
CA THR A 302 20.66 2.64 -22.92
C THR A 302 22.17 2.37 -22.88
N ARG A 303 22.60 1.11 -22.79
CA ARG A 303 24.01 0.76 -23.09
C ARG A 303 24.30 -0.63 -23.67
N SER A 304 23.32 -1.41 -24.14
CA SER A 304 23.64 -2.62 -24.91
C SER A 304 22.49 -3.17 -25.75
N GLU A 305 21.86 -2.35 -26.58
CA GLU A 305 21.02 -2.89 -27.66
C GLU A 305 21.85 -2.96 -28.95
N LEU A 306 21.94 -4.16 -29.52
CA LEU A 306 22.14 -4.25 -30.95
C LEU A 306 20.97 -3.53 -31.63
N ASP A 307 21.27 -2.46 -32.36
CA ASP A 307 20.29 -1.79 -33.21
C ASP A 307 19.65 -2.81 -34.17
N ASN A 308 18.40 -2.58 -34.56
CA ASN A 308 17.65 -3.47 -35.45
C ASN A 308 18.41 -3.73 -36.76
N GLU A 309 19.16 -2.73 -37.25
CA GLU A 309 20.05 -2.87 -38.41
C GLU A 309 21.12 -3.96 -38.21
N LYS A 310 21.76 -4.03 -37.04
CA LYS A 310 22.78 -5.06 -36.74
C LYS A 310 22.16 -6.44 -36.55
N LYS A 311 20.93 -6.51 -36.07
CA LYS A 311 20.22 -7.79 -35.89
C LYS A 311 19.88 -8.42 -37.24
N GLU A 312 19.45 -7.62 -38.22
CA GLU A 312 19.24 -8.07 -39.59
C GLU A 312 20.56 -8.50 -40.25
N GLU A 313 21.63 -7.72 -40.07
CA GLU A 313 22.98 -8.07 -40.54
C GLU A 313 23.44 -9.43 -39.99
N TYR A 314 23.41 -9.61 -38.67
CA TYR A 314 23.85 -10.86 -38.04
C TYR A 314 22.97 -12.05 -38.40
N MET A 315 21.66 -11.84 -38.58
CA MET A 315 20.76 -12.87 -39.08
C MET A 315 21.21 -13.37 -40.46
N GLU A 316 21.61 -12.47 -41.36
CA GLU A 316 22.10 -12.84 -42.68
C GLU A 316 23.44 -13.60 -42.61
N LEU A 317 24.33 -13.20 -41.72
CA LEU A 317 25.60 -13.91 -41.50
C LEU A 317 25.38 -15.33 -40.95
N PHE A 318 24.45 -15.50 -40.01
CA PHE A 318 24.12 -16.80 -39.46
C PHE A 318 23.40 -17.70 -40.46
N LYS A 319 22.62 -17.15 -41.40
CA LYS A 319 22.07 -17.93 -42.52
C LYS A 319 23.20 -18.55 -43.37
N ILE A 320 24.25 -17.80 -43.68
CA ILE A 320 25.39 -18.32 -44.46
C ILE A 320 26.03 -19.52 -43.75
N VAL A 321 26.23 -19.41 -42.43
CA VAL A 321 26.79 -20.51 -41.63
C VAL A 321 25.82 -21.70 -41.58
N ALA A 322 24.53 -21.45 -41.36
CA ALA A 322 23.50 -22.48 -41.31
C ALA A 322 23.34 -23.23 -42.65
N GLU A 323 23.44 -22.54 -43.78
CA GLU A 323 23.42 -23.14 -45.12
C GLU A 323 24.65 -24.01 -45.38
N SER A 324 25.83 -23.57 -44.93
CA SER A 324 27.04 -24.38 -44.98
C SER A 324 26.91 -25.66 -44.17
N LEU A 325 26.38 -25.54 -42.95
CA LEU A 325 26.11 -26.67 -42.07
C LEU A 325 25.08 -27.63 -42.64
N ASN A 326 24.01 -27.09 -43.25
CA ASN A 326 22.99 -27.89 -43.90
C ASN A 326 23.56 -28.76 -45.03
N ARG A 327 24.51 -28.23 -45.84
CA ARG A 327 25.17 -29.00 -46.90
C ARG A 327 26.02 -30.16 -46.39
N LYS A 328 26.47 -30.09 -45.14
CA LYS A 328 27.30 -31.11 -44.48
C LYS A 328 26.48 -32.10 -43.66
N ARG A 329 25.17 -31.87 -43.55
CA ARG A 329 24.24 -32.72 -42.79
C ARG A 329 24.02 -34.06 -43.50
N ASP A 330 23.94 -35.13 -42.72
CA ASP A 330 23.66 -36.47 -43.24
C ASP A 330 22.22 -36.58 -43.78
N SER A 331 22.01 -37.24 -44.92
CA SER A 331 20.75 -37.22 -45.68
C SER A 331 19.56 -37.92 -45.00
N ASN A 332 19.78 -38.58 -43.86
CA ASN A 332 18.76 -39.30 -43.09
C ASN A 332 18.05 -38.45 -42.02
N SER A 333 18.32 -37.15 -41.96
CA SER A 333 17.81 -36.23 -40.93
C SER A 333 16.46 -35.58 -41.31
N ALA A 334 15.70 -35.13 -40.29
CA ALA A 334 14.32 -34.64 -40.41
C ALA A 334 14.10 -33.64 -41.57
N SER A 335 12.91 -33.70 -42.17
CA SER A 335 12.49 -32.86 -43.30
C SER A 335 12.31 -31.38 -42.93
N CYS A 336 12.02 -31.08 -41.66
CA CYS A 336 11.94 -29.73 -41.11
C CYS A 336 12.78 -29.62 -39.83
N PHE A 337 13.68 -28.65 -39.77
CA PHE A 337 14.67 -28.53 -38.70
C PHE A 337 15.21 -27.10 -38.57
N MET A 338 15.98 -26.83 -37.52
CA MET A 338 16.55 -25.50 -37.30
C MET A 338 17.98 -25.52 -36.75
N PHE A 339 18.73 -24.48 -37.11
CA PHE A 339 19.98 -24.09 -36.46
C PHE A 339 19.72 -22.90 -35.55
N MET A 340 20.32 -22.91 -34.36
CA MET A 340 20.23 -21.80 -33.42
C MET A 340 21.63 -21.25 -33.14
N PHE A 341 21.81 -19.94 -33.33
CA PHE A 341 23.02 -19.24 -32.96
C PHE A 341 22.71 -18.30 -31.80
N ILE A 342 23.52 -18.33 -30.75
CA ILE A 342 23.32 -17.49 -29.56
C ILE A 342 24.56 -16.60 -29.39
N LEU A 343 24.38 -15.29 -29.44
CA LEU A 343 25.43 -14.34 -29.10
C LEU A 343 25.20 -13.79 -27.71
N THR A 344 26.20 -13.88 -26.83
CA THR A 344 26.10 -13.37 -25.46
C THR A 344 27.26 -12.48 -25.07
N ASN A 345 27.04 -11.48 -24.21
CA ASN A 345 28.11 -10.71 -23.56
C ASN A 345 28.28 -11.11 -22.09
N GLY A 346 27.78 -12.29 -21.71
CA GLY A 346 27.73 -12.76 -20.32
C GLY A 346 26.60 -12.18 -19.48
N VAL A 347 25.86 -11.18 -19.99
CA VAL A 347 24.72 -10.54 -19.31
C VAL A 347 23.42 -10.70 -20.12
N ASN A 348 23.49 -10.45 -21.43
CA ASN A 348 22.41 -10.62 -22.39
C ASN A 348 22.76 -11.71 -23.40
N ALA A 349 21.76 -12.36 -23.98
CA ALA A 349 21.91 -13.36 -25.04
C ALA A 349 20.89 -13.13 -26.17
N TYR A 350 21.35 -13.18 -27.41
CA TYR A 350 20.54 -13.00 -28.60
C TYR A 350 20.54 -14.28 -29.42
N SER A 351 19.36 -14.87 -29.58
CA SER A 351 19.18 -16.09 -30.37
C SER A 351 18.73 -15.78 -31.80
N PHE A 352 19.43 -16.35 -32.76
CA PHE A 352 19.11 -16.33 -34.18
C PHE A 352 18.75 -17.74 -34.60
N THR A 353 17.50 -17.94 -34.99
CA THR A 353 16.99 -19.25 -35.41
C THR A 353 16.84 -19.26 -36.92
N ILE A 354 17.54 -20.18 -37.58
CA ILE A 354 17.47 -20.38 -39.03
C ILE A 354 16.74 -21.71 -39.30
N PRO A 355 15.45 -21.67 -39.68
CA PRO A 355 14.69 -22.86 -40.03
C PRO A 355 14.96 -23.31 -41.47
N PHE A 356 14.85 -24.62 -41.71
CA PHE A 356 14.92 -25.27 -43.04
C PHE A 356 13.75 -26.27 -43.15
N GLY A 357 13.09 -26.33 -44.32
CA GLY A 357 11.92 -27.19 -44.59
C GLY A 357 10.83 -26.48 -45.42
N GLU A 358 9.76 -27.19 -45.79
CA GLU A 358 8.64 -26.61 -46.56
C GLU A 358 7.82 -25.58 -45.77
N ASP A 359 7.26 -24.62 -46.51
CA ASP A 359 6.74 -23.32 -46.07
C ASP A 359 5.74 -23.35 -44.89
N GLY A 360 6.24 -22.97 -43.71
CA GLY A 360 5.47 -22.24 -42.70
C GLY A 360 4.70 -23.07 -41.66
N VAL A 361 5.12 -22.88 -40.40
CA VAL A 361 4.39 -23.07 -39.12
C VAL A 361 4.30 -24.54 -38.59
N PRO A 362 4.10 -24.78 -37.28
CA PRO A 362 5.19 -25.16 -36.36
C PRO A 362 4.74 -26.30 -35.44
N TYR A 363 5.00 -27.56 -35.78
CA TYR A 363 4.59 -28.63 -34.85
C TYR A 363 5.64 -29.67 -34.48
N GLN A 364 6.83 -29.61 -35.08
CA GLN A 364 8.03 -30.26 -34.57
C GLN A 364 9.21 -29.81 -35.45
N GLN A 365 9.91 -28.75 -35.02
CA GLN A 365 11.24 -28.46 -35.58
C GLN A 365 12.25 -29.15 -34.67
N GLU A 366 12.96 -30.12 -35.21
CA GLU A 366 14.08 -30.75 -34.50
C GLU A 366 15.27 -29.77 -34.52
N LEU A 367 15.83 -29.51 -33.34
CA LEU A 367 16.97 -28.61 -33.18
C LEU A 367 18.25 -29.39 -33.47
N ILE A 368 18.86 -29.13 -34.64
CA ILE A 368 20.00 -29.91 -35.12
C ILE A 368 21.30 -29.46 -34.47
N CYS A 369 21.49 -28.16 -34.30
CA CYS A 369 22.70 -27.62 -33.69
C CYS A 369 22.46 -26.22 -33.11
N VAL A 370 22.96 -26.03 -31.89
CA VAL A 370 23.09 -24.76 -31.19
C VAL A 370 24.55 -24.38 -31.15
N VAL A 371 24.87 -23.18 -31.61
CA VAL A 371 26.18 -22.56 -31.45
C VAL A 371 26.02 -21.33 -30.61
N ALA A 372 26.46 -21.36 -29.35
CA ALA A 372 26.48 -20.18 -28.51
C ALA A 372 27.92 -19.65 -28.38
N MET A 373 28.12 -18.35 -28.56
CA MET A 373 29.44 -17.74 -28.44
C MET A 373 29.37 -16.34 -27.83
N HIS A 374 30.47 -15.92 -27.21
CA HIS A 374 30.58 -14.58 -26.65
C HIS A 374 30.74 -13.54 -27.78
N TYR A 375 30.24 -12.32 -27.59
CA TYR A 375 30.34 -11.24 -28.57
C TYR A 375 31.77 -10.98 -29.03
N ASP A 376 32.72 -10.99 -28.10
CA ASP A 376 34.14 -10.77 -28.43
C ASP A 376 34.70 -11.81 -29.40
N ILE A 377 34.19 -13.05 -29.36
CA ILE A 377 34.58 -14.12 -30.28
C ILE A 377 33.93 -13.89 -31.65
N PHE A 378 32.66 -13.48 -31.67
CA PHE A 378 31.96 -13.17 -32.91
C PHE A 378 32.57 -11.96 -33.64
N GLU A 379 32.91 -10.90 -32.92
CA GLU A 379 33.62 -9.74 -33.49
C GLU A 379 35.00 -10.15 -34.05
N GLN A 380 35.70 -11.08 -33.42
CA GLN A 380 36.94 -11.63 -33.98
C GLN A 380 36.68 -12.36 -35.32
N ILE A 381 35.59 -13.12 -35.43
CA ILE A 381 35.18 -13.78 -36.68
C ILE A 381 34.88 -12.75 -37.77
N LEU A 382 34.13 -11.68 -37.43
CA LEU A 382 33.81 -10.59 -38.37
C LEU A 382 35.06 -9.84 -38.83
N ASN A 383 36.08 -9.74 -37.99
CA ASN A 383 37.40 -9.21 -38.35
C ASN A 383 38.31 -10.23 -39.08
N GLY A 384 37.76 -11.40 -39.45
CA GLY A 384 38.43 -12.43 -40.24
C GLY A 384 39.38 -13.32 -39.47
N GLN A 385 39.26 -13.38 -38.15
CA GLN A 385 40.03 -14.30 -37.31
C GLN A 385 39.50 -15.74 -37.44
N ILE A 386 40.42 -16.68 -37.59
CA ILE A 386 40.11 -18.11 -37.65
C ILE A 386 39.97 -18.65 -36.23
N ILE A 387 38.87 -19.34 -35.98
CA ILE A 387 38.55 -20.02 -34.73
C ILE A 387 39.12 -21.44 -34.75
N THR A 388 39.60 -21.88 -33.59
CA THR A 388 40.13 -23.24 -33.39
C THR A 388 39.31 -23.97 -32.34
N GLU A 389 39.29 -25.31 -32.35
CA GLU A 389 38.61 -26.14 -31.35
C GLU A 389 38.96 -25.76 -29.89
N LYS A 390 40.17 -25.26 -29.63
CA LYS A 390 40.59 -24.80 -28.29
C LYS A 390 39.79 -23.61 -27.75
N MET A 391 39.04 -22.92 -28.61
CA MET A 391 38.17 -21.80 -28.24
C MET A 391 36.75 -22.27 -27.89
N ILE A 392 36.42 -23.55 -28.14
CA ILE A 392 35.20 -24.19 -27.66
C ILE A 392 35.42 -24.54 -26.18
N LYS A 393 34.89 -23.71 -25.31
CA LYS A 393 34.89 -23.93 -23.86
C LYS A 393 33.80 -23.10 -23.19
N PRO A 394 33.32 -23.52 -22.01
CA PRO A 394 32.33 -22.78 -21.25
C PRO A 394 32.72 -21.31 -21.07
N GLY A 395 31.79 -20.40 -21.38
CA GLY A 395 31.99 -18.95 -21.27
C GLY A 395 32.67 -18.28 -22.48
N GLN A 396 33.07 -19.03 -23.51
CA GLN A 396 33.59 -18.46 -24.77
C GLN A 396 32.79 -18.91 -25.99
N MET A 397 32.74 -20.21 -26.25
CA MET A 397 31.95 -20.80 -27.32
C MET A 397 31.56 -22.21 -26.94
N ILE A 398 30.31 -22.58 -27.17
CA ILE A 398 29.77 -23.92 -26.95
C ILE A 398 28.98 -24.34 -28.18
N ILE A 399 29.09 -25.62 -28.51
CA ILE A 399 28.39 -26.26 -29.63
C ILE A 399 27.62 -27.43 -29.04
N ILE A 400 26.32 -27.51 -29.32
CA ILE A 400 25.44 -28.55 -28.81
C ILE A 400 24.57 -29.04 -29.95
N GLY A 401 24.59 -30.34 -30.26
CA GLY A 401 23.69 -30.93 -31.25
C GLY A 401 24.31 -32.07 -32.03
N ASP A 402 23.67 -32.44 -33.12
CA ASP A 402 23.95 -33.63 -33.92
C ASP A 402 25.00 -33.42 -35.02
N ILE A 403 25.53 -32.19 -35.14
CA ILE A 403 26.66 -31.88 -36.03
C ILE A 403 27.97 -31.89 -35.24
N GLY A 404 29.01 -32.49 -35.81
CA GLY A 404 30.35 -32.50 -35.23
C GLY A 404 30.92 -31.09 -35.07
N GLU A 405 31.65 -30.86 -33.97
CA GLU A 405 32.26 -29.57 -33.65
C GLU A 405 33.18 -29.07 -34.78
N ASP A 406 33.94 -29.96 -35.42
CA ASP A 406 34.84 -29.64 -36.53
C ASP A 406 34.11 -29.03 -37.74
N ASP A 407 32.92 -29.53 -38.04
CA ASP A 407 32.11 -29.04 -39.17
C ASP A 407 31.53 -27.65 -38.90
N VAL A 408 31.18 -27.39 -37.65
CA VAL A 408 30.73 -26.08 -37.16
C VAL A 408 31.89 -25.08 -37.17
N VAL A 409 33.04 -25.46 -36.64
CA VAL A 409 34.25 -24.62 -36.65
C VAL A 409 34.66 -24.28 -38.08
N GLU A 410 34.69 -25.24 -39.00
CA GLU A 410 35.06 -24.97 -40.39
C GLU A 410 34.03 -24.08 -41.09
N SER A 411 32.73 -24.23 -40.80
CA SER A 411 31.69 -23.37 -41.40
C SER A 411 31.77 -21.92 -40.90
N ILE A 412 32.10 -21.72 -39.63
CA ILE A 412 32.36 -20.39 -39.06
C ILE A 412 33.66 -19.80 -39.63
N ASN A 413 34.69 -20.61 -39.82
CA ASN A 413 35.95 -20.18 -40.41
C ASN A 413 35.81 -19.79 -41.89
N GLN A 414 34.90 -20.42 -42.63
CA GLN A 414 34.56 -20.01 -43.99
C GLN A 414 33.93 -18.61 -44.00
N LEU A 415 33.02 -18.32 -43.07
CA LEU A 415 32.49 -16.97 -42.87
C LEU A 415 33.61 -15.98 -42.52
N ALA A 416 34.50 -16.31 -41.58
CA ALA A 416 35.62 -15.44 -41.21
C ALA A 416 36.51 -15.12 -42.43
N ARG A 417 36.82 -16.13 -43.27
CA ARG A 417 37.62 -15.94 -44.48
C ARG A 417 36.93 -15.02 -45.49
N SER A 418 35.59 -15.05 -45.59
CA SER A 418 34.84 -14.17 -46.49
C SER A 418 34.75 -12.72 -46.00
N MET A 419 34.94 -12.48 -44.71
CA MET A 419 34.94 -11.14 -44.10
C MET A 419 36.30 -10.42 -44.18
N LYS A 420 37.38 -11.11 -44.53
CA LYS A 420 38.67 -10.45 -44.77
C LYS A 420 38.55 -9.53 -45.99
N PRO A 421 39.00 -8.26 -45.91
CA PRO A 421 39.07 -7.41 -47.09
C PRO A 421 39.96 -8.07 -48.15
N LYS A 422 39.44 -8.19 -49.38
CA LYS A 422 40.24 -8.64 -50.53
C LYS A 422 41.34 -7.58 -50.76
N LEU A 423 42.59 -7.99 -50.57
CA LEU A 423 43.78 -7.20 -50.94
C LEU A 423 43.81 -6.88 -52.44
#